data_AF-A0A4R2TF02-F1
#
_entry.id   AF-A0A4R2TF02-F1
#
_cell.length_a   1.000
_cell.length_b   1.000
_cell.length_c   1.000
_cell.angle_alpha   90.00
_cell.angle_beta   90.00
_cell.angle_gamma   90.00
#
_symmetry.space_group_name_H-M   'P 1'
#
loop_
_entity.id
_entity.type
_entity.pdbx_description
1 polymer ?
#
loop_
_entity_poly.entity_id
_entity_poly.type
_entity_poly.pdbx_seq_one_letter_code
_entity_poly.pdbx_strand_id
1 'polypeptide(L)'
;MTKLIESFISIEAILHDIGAVEVLKKYGSLDAQYQEKEGEILAKKILSDLGYSPERTVRACYIVGNHHTSSKIDGLDFQIVWEADYLENLKSFKINEKIIKKISKLKMEKNLYISILIYSKKVHLY
;
A
#
# COMPACT_ATOMS: atom_id res chain seq x y z
N MET A 1 5.73 -20.29 -7.43
CA MET A 1 4.87 -19.77 -6.34
C MET A 1 5.29 -18.35 -5.93
N THR A 2 6.58 -18.11 -5.64
CA THR A 2 7.17 -16.79 -5.31
C THR A 2 6.92 -15.71 -6.37
N LYS A 3 7.21 -15.96 -7.65
CA LYS A 3 6.93 -14.98 -8.74
C LYS A 3 5.46 -14.55 -8.85
N LEU A 4 4.53 -15.45 -8.52
CA LEU A 4 3.10 -15.15 -8.57
C LEU A 4 2.75 -14.24 -7.37
N ILE A 5 3.16 -14.62 -6.16
CA ILE A 5 2.99 -13.80 -4.94
C ILE A 5 3.59 -12.40 -5.10
N GLU A 6 4.77 -12.30 -5.69
CA GLU A 6 5.40 -11.03 -6.08
C GLU A 6 4.51 -10.23 -7.04
N SER A 7 3.95 -10.87 -8.08
CA SER A 7 3.07 -10.18 -9.05
C SER A 7 1.75 -9.70 -8.45
N PHE A 8 1.22 -10.42 -7.45
CA PHE A 8 0.06 -9.94 -6.70
C PHE A 8 0.51 -8.69 -5.93
N ILE A 9 1.32 -8.83 -4.87
CA ILE A 9 1.69 -7.73 -3.97
C ILE A 9 2.21 -6.47 -4.68
N SER A 10 2.90 -6.62 -5.81
CA SER A 10 3.39 -5.49 -6.61
C SER A 10 2.28 -4.53 -7.04
N ILE A 11 1.09 -5.03 -7.37
CA ILE A 11 -0.03 -4.18 -7.82
C ILE A 11 -0.57 -3.34 -6.67
N GLU A 12 -0.81 -3.92 -5.50
CA GLU A 12 -1.22 -3.12 -4.33
C GLU A 12 -0.15 -2.14 -3.92
N ALA A 13 1.12 -2.55 -3.94
CA ALA A 13 2.23 -1.65 -3.63
C ALA A 13 2.31 -0.46 -4.60
N ILE A 14 2.04 -0.65 -5.90
CA ILE A 14 1.99 0.43 -6.88
C ILE A 14 0.77 1.35 -6.64
N LEU A 15 -0.36 0.78 -6.23
CA LEU A 15 -1.62 1.53 -6.16
C LEU A 15 -1.98 2.06 -4.78
N HIS A 16 -1.27 1.68 -3.69
CA HIS A 16 -1.71 1.98 -2.32
C HIS A 16 -2.02 3.47 -2.09
N ASP A 17 -1.15 4.36 -2.55
CA ASP A 17 -1.30 5.82 -2.40
C ASP A 17 -1.95 6.53 -3.59
N ILE A 18 -2.56 5.79 -4.53
CA ILE A 18 -3.15 6.41 -5.75
C ILE A 18 -4.23 7.45 -5.43
N GLY A 19 -4.90 7.31 -4.28
CA GLY A 19 -5.88 8.26 -3.78
C GLY A 19 -5.29 9.62 -3.38
N ALA A 20 -4.02 9.69 -2.99
CA ALA A 20 -3.39 10.90 -2.47
C ALA A 20 -3.48 12.08 -3.45
N VAL A 21 -3.22 11.82 -4.73
CA VAL A 21 -3.22 12.84 -5.79
C VAL A 21 -4.61 13.47 -5.96
N GLU A 22 -5.65 12.65 -5.95
CA GLU A 22 -7.02 13.13 -6.15
C GLU A 22 -7.56 13.84 -4.91
N VAL A 23 -7.22 13.35 -3.72
CA VAL A 23 -7.61 13.99 -2.46
C VAL A 23 -6.96 15.36 -2.30
N LEU A 24 -5.67 15.48 -2.65
CA LEU A 24 -4.99 16.78 -2.63
C LEU A 24 -5.66 17.78 -3.57
N LYS A 25 -6.08 17.34 -4.77
CA LYS A 25 -6.80 18.18 -5.74
C LYS A 25 -8.20 18.58 -5.26
N LYS A 26 -8.96 17.64 -4.70
CA LYS A 26 -10.37 17.84 -4.31
C LYS A 26 -10.53 18.58 -2.98
N TYR A 27 -9.68 18.27 -2.00
CA TYR A 27 -9.88 18.67 -0.61
C TYR A 27 -8.71 19.51 -0.06
N GLY A 28 -7.59 19.61 -0.78
CA GLY A 28 -6.40 20.32 -0.29
C GLY A 28 -5.77 19.68 0.95
N SER A 29 -6.14 18.44 1.28
CA SER A 29 -5.61 17.67 2.41
C SER A 29 -5.08 16.31 1.94
N LEU A 30 -4.43 15.60 2.85
CA LEU A 30 -3.98 14.22 2.67
C LEU A 30 -4.59 13.34 3.77
N ASP A 31 -5.83 13.62 4.18
CA ASP A 31 -6.48 12.83 5.23
C ASP A 31 -6.66 11.37 4.80
N ALA A 32 -6.18 10.46 5.65
CA ALA A 32 -6.15 9.03 5.40
C ALA A 32 -7.51 8.46 4.91
N GLN A 33 -8.61 8.88 5.54
CA GLN A 33 -9.95 8.40 5.19
C GLN A 33 -10.37 8.78 3.77
N TYR A 34 -9.98 9.97 3.29
CA TYR A 34 -10.27 10.38 1.92
C TYR A 34 -9.34 9.66 0.94
N GLN A 35 -8.07 9.45 1.31
CA GLN A 35 -7.12 8.73 0.47
C GLN A 35 -7.55 7.29 0.24
N GLU A 36 -7.98 6.61 1.31
CA GLU A 36 -8.55 5.26 1.25
C GLU A 36 -9.78 5.21 0.34
N LYS A 37 -10.73 6.13 0.54
CA LYS A 37 -11.97 6.19 -0.26
C LYS A 37 -11.71 6.43 -1.75
N GLU A 38 -10.89 7.42 -2.10
CA GLU A 38 -10.59 7.74 -3.50
C GLU A 38 -9.66 6.67 -4.11
N GLY A 39 -8.73 6.13 -3.31
CA GLY A 39 -7.82 5.07 -3.70
C GLY A 39 -8.55 3.81 -4.15
N GLU A 40 -9.57 3.36 -3.39
CA GLU A 40 -10.40 2.21 -3.77
C GLU A 40 -11.07 2.41 -5.14
N ILE A 41 -11.67 3.58 -5.35
CA ILE A 41 -12.38 3.92 -6.60
C ILE A 41 -11.42 3.93 -7.79
N LEU A 42 -10.27 4.57 -7.63
CA LEU A 42 -9.25 4.68 -8.68
C LEU A 42 -8.61 3.33 -9.00
N ALA A 43 -8.27 2.55 -7.97
CA ALA A 43 -7.72 1.20 -8.15
C ALA A 43 -8.70 0.30 -8.91
N LYS A 44 -9.99 0.33 -8.56
CA LYS A 44 -11.03 -0.43 -9.26
C LYS A 44 -11.08 -0.08 -10.74
N LYS A 45 -11.09 1.22 -11.06
CA LYS A 45 -11.12 1.71 -12.43
C LYS A 45 -9.89 1.24 -13.21
N ILE A 46 -8.69 1.51 -12.69
CA ILE A 46 -7.42 1.16 -13.33
C ILE A 46 -7.33 -0.34 -13.62
N LEU A 47 -7.63 -1.18 -12.63
CA LEU A 47 -7.51 -2.63 -12.77
C LEU A 47 -8.55 -3.21 -13.72
N SER A 48 -9.78 -2.68 -13.71
CA SER A 48 -10.82 -3.09 -14.65
C SER A 48 -10.46 -2.71 -16.09
N ASP A 49 -9.97 -1.49 -16.32
CA ASP A 49 -9.56 -1.00 -17.64
C ASP A 49 -8.37 -1.81 -18.20
N LEU A 50 -7.50 -2.31 -17.32
CA LEU A 50 -6.37 -3.19 -17.68
C LEU A 50 -6.76 -4.67 -17.83
N GLY A 51 -8.02 -5.04 -17.59
CA GLY A 51 -8.51 -6.41 -17.76
C GLY A 51 -8.10 -7.40 -16.67
N TYR A 52 -7.78 -6.93 -15.45
CA TYR A 52 -7.55 -7.82 -14.31
C TYR A 52 -8.83 -8.55 -13.91
N SER A 53 -8.69 -9.77 -13.36
CA SER A 53 -9.85 -10.55 -12.92
C SER A 53 -10.65 -9.84 -11.82
N PRO A 54 -11.96 -10.11 -11.69
CA PRO A 54 -12.78 -9.54 -10.62
C PRO A 54 -12.23 -9.83 -9.23
N GLU A 55 -11.77 -11.06 -8.98
CA GLU A 55 -11.21 -11.48 -7.69
C GLU A 55 -9.96 -10.67 -7.37
N ARG A 56 -9.11 -10.46 -8.38
CA ARG A 56 -7.89 -9.68 -8.22
C ARG A 56 -8.20 -8.22 -7.92
N THR A 57 -9.12 -7.65 -8.69
CA THR A 57 -9.56 -6.27 -8.55
C THR A 57 -10.15 -6.04 -7.16
N VAL A 58 -11.04 -6.92 -6.69
CA VAL A 58 -11.65 -6.82 -5.36
C VAL A 58 -10.59 -6.86 -4.25
N ARG A 59 -9.61 -7.79 -4.33
CA ARG A 59 -8.57 -7.88 -3.31
C ARG A 59 -7.69 -6.62 -3.27
N ALA A 60 -7.26 -6.15 -4.43
CA ALA A 60 -6.43 -4.94 -4.50
C ALA A 60 -7.20 -3.69 -4.03
N CYS A 61 -8.46 -3.55 -4.41
CA CYS A 61 -9.33 -2.46 -3.94
C CYS A 61 -9.49 -2.49 -2.42
N TYR A 62 -9.67 -3.67 -1.83
CA TYR A 62 -9.75 -3.81 -0.37
C TYR A 62 -8.47 -3.32 0.32
N ILE A 63 -7.29 -3.71 -0.17
CA ILE A 63 -6.02 -3.30 0.44
C ILE A 63 -5.80 -1.79 0.26
N VAL A 64 -5.94 -1.28 -0.97
CA VAL A 64 -5.80 0.16 -1.28
C VAL A 64 -6.81 0.98 -0.48
N GLY A 65 -8.05 0.52 -0.34
CA GLY A 65 -9.11 1.19 0.39
C GLY A 65 -9.00 1.11 1.92
N ASN A 66 -7.99 0.43 2.47
CA ASN A 66 -7.82 0.27 3.91
C ASN A 66 -6.35 0.42 4.37
N HIS A 67 -5.43 0.85 3.51
CA HIS A 67 -3.99 0.77 3.78
C HIS A 67 -3.52 1.61 4.98
N HIS A 68 -4.29 2.59 5.45
CA HIS A 68 -3.98 3.34 6.68
C HIS A 68 -4.56 2.68 7.94
N THR A 69 -5.38 1.64 7.80
CA THR A 69 -6.15 1.01 8.88
C THR A 69 -5.59 -0.37 9.24
N SER A 70 -4.61 -0.42 10.15
CA SER A 70 -3.92 -1.68 10.51
C SER A 70 -4.84 -2.76 11.10
N SER A 71 -5.99 -2.40 11.67
CA SER A 71 -6.96 -3.37 12.21
C SER A 71 -7.75 -4.12 11.12
N LYS A 72 -7.64 -3.70 9.85
CA LYS A 72 -8.27 -4.34 8.69
C LYS A 72 -7.37 -5.38 8.01
N ILE A 73 -6.12 -5.51 8.47
CA ILE A 73 -5.18 -6.52 7.98
C ILE A 73 -5.77 -7.91 8.23
N ASP A 74 -6.07 -8.61 7.14
CA ASP A 74 -6.76 -9.91 7.11
C ASP A 74 -5.96 -10.99 6.34
N GLY A 75 -4.78 -10.65 5.85
CA GLY A 75 -3.95 -11.51 5.01
C GLY A 75 -2.50 -11.07 4.95
N LEU A 76 -1.63 -11.98 4.53
CA LEU A 76 -0.18 -11.75 4.46
C LEU A 76 0.18 -10.68 3.43
N ASP A 77 -0.52 -10.64 2.30
CA ASP A 77 -0.38 -9.63 1.25
C ASP A 77 -0.65 -8.22 1.77
N PHE A 78 -1.75 -8.01 2.50
CA PHE A 78 -2.06 -6.73 3.12
C PHE A 78 -1.02 -6.39 4.19
N GLN A 79 -0.69 -7.35 5.07
CA GLN A 79 0.34 -7.12 6.09
C GLN A 79 1.65 -6.64 5.46
N ILE A 80 2.10 -7.27 4.39
CA ILE A 80 3.34 -6.91 3.70
C ILE A 80 3.30 -5.47 3.16
N VAL A 81 2.22 -5.06 2.48
CA VAL A 81 2.08 -3.69 1.95
C VAL A 81 2.07 -2.68 3.09
N TRP A 82 1.30 -2.95 4.15
CA TRP A 82 1.19 -2.07 5.31
C TRP A 82 2.53 -1.92 6.05
N GLU A 83 3.23 -3.03 6.31
CA GLU A 83 4.52 -2.99 6.99
C GLU A 83 5.60 -2.28 6.15
N ALA A 84 5.54 -2.40 4.82
CA ALA A 84 6.46 -1.73 3.92
C ALA A 84 6.27 -0.21 3.90
N ASP A 85 5.02 0.26 3.77
CA ASP A 85 4.68 1.69 3.87
C ASP A 85 5.06 2.26 5.24
N TYR A 86 4.67 1.57 6.32
CA TYR A 86 5.01 1.97 7.67
C TYR A 86 6.53 2.11 7.88
N LEU A 87 7.33 1.19 7.34
CA LEU A 87 8.79 1.25 7.43
C LEU A 87 9.41 2.38 6.60
N GLU A 88 8.84 2.74 5.45
CA GLU A 88 9.24 3.95 4.72
C GLU A 88 8.97 5.16 5.61
N ASN A 89 7.71 5.36 6.01
CA ASN A 89 7.29 6.48 6.82
C ASN A 89 8.12 6.62 8.11
N LEU A 90 8.59 5.53 8.71
CA LEU A 90 9.50 5.58 9.85
C LEU A 90 10.91 6.11 9.55
N LYS A 91 11.46 5.91 8.34
CA LYS A 91 12.76 6.47 7.94
C LYS A 91 12.74 7.99 7.86
N SER A 92 11.59 8.60 7.61
CA SER A 92 11.46 10.06 7.65
C SER A 92 11.44 10.63 9.07
N PHE A 93 11.30 9.80 10.12
CA PHE A 93 11.33 10.22 11.51
C PHE A 93 12.67 9.89 12.20
N LYS A 94 13.06 10.71 13.19
CA LYS A 94 14.13 10.36 14.13
C LYS A 94 13.66 9.17 14.98
N ILE A 95 14.29 8.01 14.79
CA ILE A 95 13.91 6.73 15.41
C ILE A 95 14.07 6.82 16.95
N ASN A 96 13.05 6.39 17.69
CA ASN A 96 13.08 6.23 19.15
C ASN A 96 12.79 4.78 19.58
N GLU A 97 12.96 4.46 20.87
CA GLU A 97 12.81 3.08 21.39
C GLU A 97 11.44 2.44 21.14
N LYS A 98 10.36 3.22 21.13
CA LYS A 98 9.01 2.69 20.82
C LYS A 98 8.93 2.22 19.36
N ILE A 99 9.56 2.95 18.45
CA ILE A 99 9.64 2.60 17.03
C ILE A 99 10.47 1.31 16.87
N ILE A 100 11.62 1.19 17.54
CA ILE A 100 12.47 -0.01 17.50
C ILE A 100 11.68 -1.26 17.92
N LYS A 101 10.94 -1.19 19.02
CA LYS A 101 10.11 -2.29 19.52
C LYS A 101 8.96 -2.68 18.58
N LYS A 102 8.52 -1.76 17.73
CA LYS A 102 7.48 -2.00 16.73
C LYS A 102 8.07 -2.62 15.47
N ILE A 103 9.23 -2.12 15.02
CA ILE A 103 10.01 -2.71 13.91
C ILE A 103 10.37 -4.18 14.21
N SER A 104 10.80 -4.49 15.43
CA SER A 104 11.19 -5.85 15.81
C SER A 104 10.05 -6.88 15.77
N LYS A 105 8.80 -6.45 15.60
CA LYS A 105 7.62 -7.31 15.51
C LYS A 105 7.15 -7.55 14.07
N LEU A 106 7.68 -6.80 13.10
CA LEU A 106 7.35 -6.95 11.68
C LEU A 106 7.88 -8.28 11.16
N LYS A 107 7.14 -8.91 10.25
CA LYS A 107 7.44 -10.28 9.77
C LYS A 107 7.87 -10.34 8.29
N MET A 108 8.03 -9.19 7.64
CA MET A 108 8.34 -9.12 6.22
C MET A 108 9.76 -9.58 5.86
N GLU A 109 9.87 -10.37 4.78
CA GLU A 109 11.16 -10.78 4.22
C GLU A 109 11.90 -9.59 3.58
N LYS A 110 13.21 -9.48 3.84
CA LYS A 110 14.05 -8.35 3.39
C LYS A 110 14.07 -8.15 1.86
N ASN A 111 14.03 -9.23 1.08
CA ASN A 111 14.03 -9.15 -0.38
C ASN A 111 12.69 -8.60 -0.92
N LEU A 112 11.58 -8.99 -0.29
CA LEU A 112 10.24 -8.53 -0.66
C LEU A 112 10.03 -7.06 -0.27
N TYR A 113 10.61 -6.61 0.83
CA TYR A 113 10.62 -5.20 1.21
C TYR A 113 11.30 -4.31 0.15
N ILE A 114 12.47 -4.73 -0.35
CA ILE A 114 13.22 -3.95 -1.35
C ILE A 114 12.43 -3.86 -2.65
N SER A 115 11.80 -4.95 -3.11
CA SER A 115 11.01 -4.90 -4.34
C SER A 115 9.82 -3.97 -4.22
N ILE A 116 9.09 -4.01 -3.10
CA ILE A 116 7.93 -3.13 -2.83
C ILE A 116 8.33 -1.65 -2.78
N LEU A 117 9.43 -1.32 -2.10
CA LEU A 117 9.94 0.06 -2.06
C LEU A 117 10.32 0.61 -3.44
N ILE A 118 10.86 -0.23 -4.32
CA ILE A 118 11.18 0.16 -5.70
C ILE A 118 9.91 0.54 -6.46
N TYR A 119 8.81 -0.17 -6.20
CA TYR A 119 7.52 0.11 -6.83
C TYR A 119 6.84 1.35 -6.25
N SER A 120 6.80 1.53 -4.92
CA SER A 120 6.17 2.70 -4.29
C SER A 120 6.84 4.02 -4.69
N LYS A 121 8.18 4.05 -4.78
CA LYS A 121 8.92 5.25 -5.21
C LYS A 121 8.63 5.69 -6.66
N LYS A 122 8.18 4.80 -7.54
CA LYS A 122 7.80 5.18 -8.91
C LYS A 122 6.48 5.93 -8.99
N VAL A 123 5.64 5.83 -7.96
CA VAL A 123 4.30 6.41 -7.95
C VAL A 123 4.33 7.86 -7.46
N HIS A 124 5.20 8.18 -6.48
CA HIS A 124 5.39 9.56 -5.99
C HIS A 124 6.16 10.50 -6.95
N LEU A 125 6.53 10.04 -8.15
CA LEU A 125 7.26 10.82 -9.16
C LEU A 125 6.37 11.39 -10.27
N TYR A 126 5.05 11.18 -10.19
CA TYR A 126 4.04 11.75 -11.10
C TYR A 126 3.03 12.60 -10.32
#